data_AF-A0A0Q4XU31-F1
#
_entry.id   AF-A0A0Q4XU31-F1
#
_cell.length_a   1.000
_cell.length_b   1.000
_cell.length_c   1.000
_cell.angle_alpha   90.00
_cell.angle_beta   90.00
_cell.angle_gamma   90.00
#
_symmetry.space_group_name_H-M   'P 1'
#
loop_
_entity.id
_entity.type
_entity.pdbx_description
1 polymer ?
#
loop_
_entity_poly.entity_id
_entity_poly.type
_entity_poly.pdbx_seq_one_letter_code
_entity_poly.pdbx_strand_id
1 'polypeptide(L)'
;MDALLSSAYLDRRAAQLNGTALASVAAGGVAEGIPAFVATDPALFDPLASVIVPAPGPLMLAQRAERDEDWNTTSSLAIVDGHGNALAMTTTINTHWGAHIEAGGMMLNNAMSNFSAGAVGGEVNGYAPNKRARSSIAPAIALDAQGRVGLAWGAAGGGPIPDYIVKTFLANQVYGMDIQAAINSDNWTGQGAANSVAQLERGKPVTQLIAGMRSRYGYTAGTLNETGLTSGLAGIAVSYGTDGRATYHGAADNRRAGGANGY
;
A
#
# COMPACT_ATOMS: atom_id res chain seq x y z
N MET A 1 34.63 1.40 -3.46
CA MET A 1 33.56 0.42 -3.74
C MET A 1 32.24 1.09 -3.43
N ASP A 2 31.38 1.27 -4.42
CA ASP A 2 30.02 1.78 -4.21
C ASP A 2 29.20 0.71 -3.48
N ALA A 3 29.19 0.77 -2.14
CA ALA A 3 28.32 -0.07 -1.34
C ALA A 3 26.85 0.31 -1.61
N LEU A 4 25.97 -0.69 -1.71
CA LEU A 4 24.54 -0.46 -1.59
C LEU A 4 24.30 0.40 -0.34
N LEU A 5 23.60 1.54 -0.49
CA LEU A 5 23.29 2.52 0.56
C LEU A 5 24.40 3.55 0.90
N SER A 6 25.46 3.69 0.10
CA SER A 6 26.38 4.84 0.28
C SER A 6 25.65 6.18 0.07
N SER A 7 26.11 7.26 0.71
CA SER A 7 25.51 8.60 0.51
C SER A 7 25.46 8.97 -0.98
N ALA A 8 26.53 8.68 -1.74
CA ALA A 8 26.55 8.90 -3.18
C ALA A 8 25.55 8.02 -3.97
N TYR A 9 25.25 6.80 -3.50
CA TYR A 9 24.20 5.97 -4.09
C TYR A 9 22.80 6.54 -3.75
N LEU A 10 22.59 6.95 -2.50
CA LEU A 10 21.33 7.56 -2.04
C LEU A 10 21.07 8.90 -2.75
N ASP A 11 22.08 9.75 -2.91
CA ASP A 11 22.00 11.02 -3.63
C ASP A 11 21.68 10.81 -5.11
N ARG A 12 22.32 9.83 -5.76
CA ARG A 12 21.99 9.45 -7.14
C ARG A 12 20.57 8.90 -7.28
N ARG A 13 20.08 8.14 -6.28
CA ARG A 13 18.70 7.64 -6.26
C ARG A 13 17.68 8.74 -5.95
N ALA A 14 18.01 9.69 -5.08
CA ALA A 14 17.21 10.85 -4.76
C ALA A 14 17.11 11.80 -5.97
N ALA A 15 18.20 11.97 -6.72
CA ALA A 15 18.21 12.70 -7.99
C ALA A 15 17.39 12.00 -9.11
N GLN A 16 17.03 10.73 -8.95
CA GLN A 16 16.07 10.02 -9.82
C GLN A 16 14.61 10.13 -9.31
N LEU A 17 14.36 10.79 -8.18
CA LEU A 17 13.02 11.09 -7.68
C LEU A 17 12.53 12.49 -8.11
N ASN A 18 13.40 13.38 -8.58
CA ASN A 18 13.04 14.76 -8.86
C ASN A 18 13.11 15.12 -10.36
N GLY A 19 12.14 15.94 -10.78
CA GLY A 19 11.96 16.47 -12.15
C GLY A 19 10.75 15.89 -12.89
N THR A 20 10.59 14.56 -12.89
CA THR A 20 9.56 13.86 -13.70
C THR A 20 8.72 12.84 -12.94
N ALA A 21 9.10 12.46 -11.71
CA ALA A 21 8.39 11.42 -10.94
C ALA A 21 7.23 11.97 -10.09
N LEU A 22 7.30 13.25 -9.73
CA LEU A 22 6.23 14.00 -9.07
C LEU A 22 6.21 15.37 -9.73
N ALA A 23 5.25 15.62 -10.62
CA ALA A 23 4.90 17.00 -10.91
C ALA A 23 4.45 17.61 -9.58
N SER A 24 4.95 18.79 -9.23
CA SER A 24 4.45 19.52 -8.07
C SER A 24 2.97 19.80 -8.30
N VAL A 25 2.09 19.07 -7.63
CA VAL A 25 0.68 19.41 -7.58
C VAL A 25 0.57 20.56 -6.59
N ALA A 26 0.18 21.74 -7.08
CA ALA A 26 -0.06 22.87 -6.19
C ALA A 26 -1.08 22.45 -5.11
N ALA A 27 -0.92 22.96 -3.88
CA ALA A 27 -1.92 22.81 -2.84
C ALA A 27 -3.31 23.23 -3.37
N GLY A 28 -4.30 22.32 -3.34
CA GLY A 28 -5.62 22.54 -3.95
C GLY A 28 -5.71 22.31 -5.47
N GLY A 29 -4.60 21.94 -6.11
CA GLY A 29 -4.55 21.53 -7.52
C GLY A 29 -4.93 20.07 -7.72
N VAL A 30 -4.90 19.61 -8.97
CA VAL A 30 -5.29 18.25 -9.35
C VAL A 30 -4.23 17.66 -10.27
N ALA A 31 -3.79 16.43 -10.02
CA ALA A 31 -2.98 15.65 -10.96
C ALA A 31 -3.70 14.35 -11.31
N GLU A 32 -3.92 14.12 -12.60
CA GLU A 32 -4.66 12.95 -13.10
C GLU A 32 -6.05 12.78 -12.44
N GLY A 33 -6.71 13.90 -12.10
CA GLY A 33 -8.02 13.89 -11.42
C GLY A 33 -7.96 13.62 -9.92
N ILE A 34 -6.77 13.43 -9.33
CA ILE A 34 -6.57 13.29 -7.88
C ILE A 34 -6.24 14.67 -7.31
N PRO A 35 -7.08 15.24 -6.43
CA PRO A 35 -6.78 16.49 -5.75
C PRO A 35 -5.53 16.35 -4.88
N ALA A 36 -4.63 17.32 -4.93
CA ALA A 36 -3.62 17.46 -3.90
C ALA A 36 -4.33 17.66 -2.55
N PHE A 37 -4.23 16.64 -1.69
CA PHE A 37 -4.77 16.73 -0.35
C PHE A 37 -3.94 17.74 0.45
N VAL A 38 -4.59 18.85 0.79
CA VAL A 38 -4.08 19.80 1.77
C VAL A 38 -4.94 19.60 3.01
N ALA A 39 -4.32 19.15 4.10
CA ALA A 39 -4.97 18.89 5.38
C ALA A 39 -5.40 20.19 6.10
N THR A 40 -5.93 21.19 5.39
CA THR A 40 -6.15 22.54 5.95
C THR A 40 -7.56 22.82 6.42
N ASP A 41 -8.57 22.00 6.09
CA ASP A 41 -9.89 22.13 6.73
C ASP A 41 -10.70 20.83 6.74
N PRO A 42 -10.73 20.08 7.86
CA PRO A 42 -11.57 18.89 8.03
C PRO A 42 -13.07 19.16 7.86
N ALA A 43 -13.54 20.41 8.03
CA ALA A 43 -14.94 20.75 7.90
C ALA A 43 -15.41 20.83 6.42
N LEU A 44 -14.47 20.95 5.48
CA LEU A 44 -14.75 20.91 4.03
C LEU A 44 -14.75 19.48 3.48
N PHE A 45 -14.34 18.49 4.29
CA PHE A 45 -14.33 17.09 3.89
C PHE A 45 -15.59 16.40 4.40
N ASP A 46 -16.52 16.10 3.50
CA ASP A 46 -17.65 15.21 3.81
C ASP A 46 -17.23 13.75 3.50
N PRO A 47 -16.90 12.93 4.51
CA PRO A 47 -16.50 11.55 4.31
C PRO A 47 -17.65 10.65 3.84
N LEU A 48 -18.90 11.13 3.89
CA LEU A 48 -20.12 10.41 3.53
C LEU A 48 -20.76 10.93 2.25
N ALA A 49 -20.28 12.05 1.70
CA ALA A 49 -20.60 12.44 0.34
C ALA A 49 -20.08 11.33 -0.57
N SER A 50 -21.01 10.52 -1.09
CA SER A 50 -20.73 9.62 -2.21
C SER A 50 -20.50 10.50 -3.44
N VAL A 51 -19.35 11.16 -3.51
CA VAL A 51 -18.93 11.76 -4.75
C VAL A 51 -18.53 10.56 -5.60
N ILE A 52 -19.50 10.05 -6.37
CA ILE A 52 -19.19 9.41 -7.65
C ILE A 52 -18.61 10.53 -8.50
N VAL A 53 -17.39 10.97 -8.17
CA VAL A 53 -16.51 11.52 -9.19
C VAL A 53 -16.34 10.31 -10.10
N PRO A 54 -16.75 10.38 -11.38
CA PRO A 54 -16.34 9.36 -12.32
C PRO A 54 -14.83 9.24 -12.11
N ALA A 55 -14.37 8.08 -11.63
CA ALA A 55 -12.94 7.88 -11.47
C ALA A 55 -12.30 8.35 -12.78
N PRO A 56 -11.24 9.16 -12.75
CA PRO A 56 -10.47 9.46 -13.95
C PRO A 56 -10.34 8.13 -14.67
N GLY A 57 -10.78 8.08 -15.93
CA GLY A 57 -10.98 6.81 -16.65
C GLY A 57 -9.80 5.89 -16.37
N PRO A 58 -10.03 4.59 -16.11
CA PRO A 58 -9.02 3.71 -15.52
C PRO A 58 -7.71 3.94 -16.26
N LEU A 59 -6.64 4.30 -15.53
CA LEU A 59 -5.31 4.30 -16.10
C LEU A 59 -5.14 2.93 -16.75
N MET A 60 -5.18 2.88 -18.07
CA MET A 60 -5.04 1.62 -18.77
C MET A 60 -3.62 1.17 -18.45
N LEU A 61 -3.45 0.18 -17.58
CA LEU A 61 -2.16 -0.45 -17.41
C LEU A 61 -1.76 -1.05 -18.75
N ALA A 62 -0.47 -0.99 -19.09
CA ALA A 62 0.04 -1.73 -20.24
C ALA A 62 -0.45 -3.18 -20.11
N GLN A 63 -1.13 -3.69 -21.15
CA GLN A 63 -1.90 -4.94 -21.13
C GLN A 63 -1.24 -6.00 -20.25
N ARG A 64 -1.81 -6.23 -19.06
CA ARG A 64 -1.45 -7.37 -18.23
C ARG A 64 -2.18 -8.55 -18.86
N ALA A 65 -1.46 -9.54 -19.37
CA ALA A 65 -2.10 -10.81 -19.67
C ALA A 65 -2.80 -11.25 -18.37
N GLU A 66 -4.13 -11.34 -18.38
CA GLU A 66 -4.86 -11.92 -17.26
C GLU A 66 -4.41 -13.37 -17.17
N ARG A 67 -3.54 -13.64 -16.20
CA ARG A 67 -3.13 -14.98 -15.83
C ARG A 67 -3.80 -15.25 -14.50
N ASP A 68 -4.43 -16.41 -14.40
CA ASP A 68 -5.05 -16.94 -13.19
C ASP A 68 -3.93 -17.39 -12.23
N GLU A 69 -3.14 -16.41 -11.77
CA GLU A 69 -1.98 -16.59 -10.90
C GLU A 69 -2.39 -16.31 -9.45
N ASP A 70 -1.81 -17.06 -8.51
CA ASP A 70 -1.88 -16.70 -7.09
C ASP A 70 -1.31 -15.29 -6.90
N TRP A 71 -2.11 -14.38 -6.36
CA TRP A 71 -1.81 -12.95 -6.23
C TRP A 71 -0.78 -12.65 -5.10
N ASN A 72 -0.13 -13.68 -4.59
CA ASN A 72 0.97 -13.59 -3.63
C ASN A 72 2.31 -13.25 -4.32
N THR A 73 2.48 -11.99 -4.73
CA THR A 73 3.63 -11.56 -5.58
C THR A 73 4.60 -10.59 -4.89
N THR A 74 4.25 -10.16 -3.69
CA THR A 74 5.01 -9.21 -2.86
C THR A 74 5.18 -9.80 -1.47
N SER A 75 6.28 -9.46 -0.80
CA SER A 75 6.55 -9.83 0.59
C SER A 75 6.84 -8.59 1.42
N SER A 76 6.43 -8.61 2.68
CA SER A 76 6.73 -7.55 3.63
C SER A 76 7.22 -8.14 4.94
N LEU A 77 8.09 -7.40 5.63
CA LEU A 77 8.57 -7.72 6.96
C LEU A 77 8.82 -6.44 7.76
N ALA A 78 8.75 -6.58 9.09
CA ALA A 78 9.08 -5.54 10.05
C ALA A 78 10.07 -6.09 11.07
N ILE A 79 11.04 -5.28 11.48
CA ILE A 79 12.04 -5.60 12.50
C ILE A 79 12.14 -4.41 13.45
N VAL A 80 12.16 -4.67 14.75
CA VAL A 80 12.51 -3.69 15.78
C VAL A 80 13.52 -4.34 16.72
N ASP A 81 14.63 -3.68 17.01
CA ASP A 81 15.66 -4.21 17.91
C ASP A 81 15.57 -3.63 19.33
N GLY A 82 16.37 -4.19 20.24
CA GLY A 82 16.46 -3.75 21.63
C GLY A 82 17.12 -2.38 21.83
N HIS A 83 17.71 -1.79 20.79
CA HIS A 83 18.26 -0.43 20.79
C HIS A 83 17.24 0.60 20.30
N GLY A 84 16.05 0.16 19.87
CA GLY A 84 15.00 1.03 19.34
C GLY A 84 15.15 1.32 17.84
N ASN A 85 16.05 0.64 17.12
CA ASN A 85 16.09 0.73 15.66
C ASN A 85 14.89 -0.02 15.07
N ALA A 86 14.31 0.51 14.00
CA ALA A 86 13.20 -0.13 13.30
C ALA A 86 13.43 -0.17 11.78
N LEU A 87 12.99 -1.26 11.17
CA LEU A 87 12.94 -1.46 9.73
C LEU A 87 11.53 -1.92 9.34
N ALA A 88 10.92 -1.21 8.40
CA ALA A 88 9.80 -1.72 7.62
C ALA A 88 10.27 -1.92 6.18
N MET A 89 10.11 -3.12 5.65
CA MET A 89 10.55 -3.45 4.30
C MET A 89 9.45 -4.17 3.52
N THR A 90 9.30 -3.79 2.26
CA THR A 90 8.44 -4.47 1.30
C THR A 90 9.21 -4.66 0.01
N THR A 91 9.23 -5.89 -0.51
CA THR A 91 9.97 -6.27 -1.70
C THR A 91 9.09 -7.05 -2.67
N THR A 92 9.37 -6.95 -3.97
CA THR A 92 8.56 -7.56 -5.03
C THR A 92 9.35 -7.73 -6.33
N ILE A 93 8.96 -8.75 -7.11
CA ILE A 93 9.30 -8.86 -8.54
C ILE A 93 8.10 -8.47 -9.43
N ASN A 94 7.14 -7.77 -8.83
CA ASN A 94 5.85 -7.30 -9.34
C ASN A 94 4.78 -8.39 -9.41
N THR A 95 4.73 -9.22 -10.46
CA THR A 95 3.76 -10.33 -10.55
C THR A 95 4.38 -11.67 -10.13
N HIS A 96 3.58 -12.74 -10.08
CA HIS A 96 4.09 -14.05 -9.69
C HIS A 96 5.13 -14.49 -10.74
N TRP A 97 6.31 -14.94 -10.29
CA TRP A 97 7.47 -15.21 -11.14
C TRP A 97 7.97 -14.04 -12.02
N GLY A 98 7.53 -12.81 -11.73
CA GLY A 98 7.99 -11.58 -12.39
C GLY A 98 7.79 -11.61 -13.90
N ALA A 99 8.86 -11.47 -14.67
CA ALA A 99 8.86 -11.53 -16.13
C ALA A 99 8.79 -12.97 -16.69
N HIS A 100 8.82 -13.99 -15.82
CA HIS A 100 8.95 -15.40 -16.21
C HIS A 100 10.24 -15.66 -17.00
N ILE A 101 11.25 -14.83 -16.75
CA ILE A 101 12.60 -14.93 -17.32
C ILE A 101 13.56 -15.18 -16.16
N GLU A 102 14.41 -16.17 -16.33
CA GLU A 102 15.48 -16.51 -15.40
C GLU A 102 16.82 -16.09 -16.01
N ALA A 103 17.71 -15.56 -15.17
CA ALA A 103 19.10 -15.32 -15.51
C ALA A 103 20.01 -15.55 -14.29
N GLY A 104 20.93 -16.51 -14.39
CA GLY A 104 21.92 -16.79 -13.33
C GLY A 104 21.33 -17.35 -12.03
N GLY A 105 20.24 -18.11 -12.12
CA GLY A 105 19.46 -18.63 -11.00
C GLY A 105 18.48 -17.61 -10.40
N MET A 106 18.32 -16.42 -11.01
CA MET A 106 17.49 -15.34 -10.49
C MET A 106 16.32 -15.05 -11.42
N MET A 107 15.12 -14.94 -10.85
CA MET A 107 13.93 -14.51 -11.57
C MET A 107 13.98 -12.99 -11.80
N LEU A 108 13.77 -12.57 -13.04
CA LEU A 108 13.70 -11.15 -13.39
C LEU A 108 12.32 -10.58 -13.08
N ASN A 109 12.27 -9.34 -12.60
CA ASN A 109 11.01 -8.65 -12.31
C ASN A 109 10.33 -8.15 -13.60
N ASN A 110 9.02 -7.89 -13.53
CA ASN A 110 8.27 -7.21 -14.59
C ASN A 110 7.67 -5.88 -14.11
N ALA A 111 8.35 -5.15 -13.23
CA ALA A 111 7.82 -3.90 -12.64
C ALA A 111 7.56 -2.79 -13.68
N MET A 112 8.17 -2.87 -14.86
CA MET A 112 7.88 -1.97 -15.98
C MET A 112 6.43 -2.06 -16.48
N SER A 113 5.71 -3.16 -16.22
CA SER A 113 4.29 -3.26 -16.57
C SER A 113 3.40 -2.31 -15.76
N ASN A 114 3.94 -1.67 -14.72
CA ASN A 114 3.19 -0.72 -13.90
C ASN A 114 3.14 0.68 -14.52
N PHE A 115 3.84 0.94 -15.62
CA PHE A 115 3.61 2.14 -16.41
C PHE A 115 2.23 2.09 -17.06
N SER A 116 1.65 3.27 -17.28
CA SER A 116 0.41 3.41 -18.02
C SER A 116 0.62 3.13 -19.51
N ALA A 117 -0.42 2.60 -20.17
CA ALA A 117 -0.47 2.23 -21.58
C ALA A 117 -0.77 3.42 -22.51
N GLY A 118 -1.04 4.60 -21.96
CA GLY A 118 -1.31 5.80 -22.74
C GLY A 118 -0.11 6.23 -23.59
N ALA A 119 -0.33 7.25 -24.41
CA ALA A 119 0.72 7.79 -25.28
C ALA A 119 1.96 8.18 -24.47
N VAL A 120 3.15 7.84 -24.99
CA VAL A 120 4.43 8.22 -24.39
C VAL A 120 4.48 9.74 -24.21
N GLY A 121 4.59 10.21 -22.95
CA GLY A 121 4.56 11.63 -22.60
C GLY A 121 3.17 12.23 -22.37
N GLY A 122 2.10 11.45 -22.52
CA GLY A 122 0.70 11.88 -22.31
C GLY A 122 0.17 11.69 -20.88
N GLU A 123 0.87 10.95 -20.02
CA GLU A 123 0.43 10.60 -18.67
C GLU A 123 1.59 10.72 -17.66
N VAL A 124 1.30 11.07 -16.40
CA VAL A 124 2.32 11.24 -15.34
C VAL A 124 3.01 9.91 -15.05
N ASN A 125 2.30 8.79 -15.17
CA ASN A 125 2.88 7.44 -15.10
C ASN A 125 3.11 6.80 -16.48
N GLY A 126 3.29 7.59 -17.55
CA GLY A 126 3.72 7.10 -18.85
C GLY A 126 5.17 6.61 -18.87
N TYR A 127 5.48 5.66 -19.75
CA TYR A 127 6.83 5.13 -19.96
C TYR A 127 7.81 6.23 -20.40
N ALA A 128 9.03 6.23 -19.83
CA ALA A 128 10.14 7.06 -20.29
C ALA A 128 11.50 6.45 -19.93
N PRO A 129 12.57 6.72 -20.69
CA PRO A 129 13.93 6.26 -20.36
C PRO A 129 14.36 6.70 -18.97
N ASN A 130 14.99 5.79 -18.20
CA ASN A 130 15.48 6.01 -16.84
C ASN A 130 14.41 6.40 -15.79
N LYS A 131 13.13 6.43 -16.17
CA LYS A 131 12.01 6.66 -15.24
C LYS A 131 11.66 5.36 -14.52
N ARG A 132 11.17 5.47 -13.28
CA ARG A 132 10.59 4.36 -12.53
C ARG A 132 9.08 4.38 -12.65
N ALA A 133 8.47 3.22 -12.81
CA ALA A 133 7.03 3.08 -12.78
C ALA A 133 6.47 3.34 -11.37
N ARG A 134 5.21 3.76 -11.30
CA ARG A 134 4.45 3.84 -10.04
C ARG A 134 4.52 2.51 -9.28
N SER A 135 4.63 2.63 -7.96
CA SER A 135 4.51 1.50 -7.03
C SER A 135 3.44 1.80 -5.99
N SER A 136 2.68 0.77 -5.61
CA SER A 136 1.75 0.82 -4.46
C SER A 136 2.41 0.38 -3.16
N ILE A 137 3.69 0.00 -3.18
CA ILE A 137 4.42 -0.41 -1.99
C ILE A 137 4.50 0.76 -0.98
N ALA A 138 4.10 0.51 0.26
CA ALA A 138 4.09 1.51 1.33
C ALA A 138 4.57 0.92 2.68
N PRO A 139 5.85 0.54 2.83
CA PRO A 139 6.40 0.23 4.15
C PRO A 139 6.36 1.49 5.02
N ALA A 140 5.94 1.35 6.28
CA ALA A 140 5.66 2.49 7.15
C ALA A 140 6.22 2.28 8.57
N ILE A 141 6.63 3.38 9.18
CA ILE A 141 6.99 3.49 10.60
C ILE A 141 6.26 4.68 11.18
N ALA A 142 5.52 4.47 12.26
CA ALA A 142 4.87 5.51 13.04
C ALA A 142 5.70 5.78 14.30
N LEU A 143 5.90 7.06 14.57
CA LEU A 143 6.59 7.53 15.76
C LEU A 143 5.58 8.15 16.73
N ASP A 144 5.82 7.98 18.03
CA ASP A 144 5.09 8.70 19.07
C ASP A 144 5.53 10.17 19.14
N ALA A 145 4.87 10.95 20.01
CA ALA A 145 5.17 12.37 20.20
C ALA A 145 6.58 12.64 20.74
N GLN A 146 7.27 11.63 21.26
CA GLN A 146 8.66 11.69 21.74
C GLN A 146 9.66 11.21 20.68
N GLY A 147 9.20 10.86 19.48
CA GLY A 147 10.03 10.36 18.39
C GLY A 147 10.43 8.89 18.52
N ARG A 148 9.81 8.13 19.42
CA ARG A 148 10.07 6.69 19.60
C ARG A 148 9.16 5.88 18.68
N VAL A 149 9.62 4.70 18.28
CA VAL A 149 8.84 3.80 17.40
C VAL A 149 7.57 3.35 18.13
N GLY A 150 6.40 3.62 17.57
CA GLY A 150 5.12 3.10 18.06
C GLY A 150 4.60 1.91 17.23
N LEU A 151 4.89 1.90 15.93
CA LEU A 151 4.51 0.83 15.01
C LEU A 151 5.46 0.81 13.80
N ALA A 152 6.00 -0.36 13.47
CA ALA A 152 6.68 -0.61 12.19
C ALA A 152 5.90 -1.69 11.45
N TRP A 153 5.45 -1.42 10.23
CA TRP A 153 4.62 -2.37 9.49
C TRP A 153 4.70 -2.17 7.98
N GLY A 154 4.31 -3.21 7.26
CA GLY A 154 4.20 -3.18 5.80
C GLY A 154 3.21 -4.23 5.33
N ALA A 155 2.86 -4.18 4.05
CA ALA A 155 1.93 -5.12 3.44
C ALA A 155 2.39 -5.59 2.06
N ALA A 156 1.95 -6.79 1.72
CA ALA A 156 1.84 -7.28 0.37
C ALA A 156 0.38 -7.29 -0.12
N GLY A 157 0.19 -7.40 -1.43
CA GLY A 157 -1.14 -7.54 -2.04
C GLY A 157 -1.46 -6.53 -3.16
N GLY A 158 -0.45 -5.97 -3.82
CA GLY A 158 -0.63 -5.16 -5.04
C GLY A 158 -1.23 -3.77 -4.80
N GLY A 159 -2.17 -3.38 -5.67
CA GLY A 159 -2.84 -2.08 -5.62
C GLY A 159 -3.36 -1.69 -4.22
N PRO A 160 -4.08 -2.59 -3.53
CA PRO A 160 -4.63 -2.36 -2.18
C PRO A 160 -3.63 -2.13 -1.03
N ILE A 161 -2.31 -2.25 -1.24
CA ILE A 161 -1.31 -2.11 -0.17
C ILE A 161 -1.52 -0.84 0.69
N PRO A 162 -1.70 0.38 0.13
CA PRO A 162 -1.91 1.58 0.94
C PRO A 162 -3.14 1.51 1.85
N ASP A 163 -4.23 0.87 1.39
CA ASP A 163 -5.45 0.72 2.19
C ASP A 163 -5.22 -0.21 3.37
N TYR A 164 -4.47 -1.30 3.18
CA TYR A 164 -4.06 -2.20 4.27
C TYR A 164 -3.20 -1.49 5.33
N ILE A 165 -2.30 -0.62 4.89
CA ILE A 165 -1.43 0.17 5.77
C ILE A 165 -2.26 1.13 6.62
N VAL A 166 -3.16 1.91 5.99
CA VAL A 166 -4.04 2.85 6.69
C VAL A 166 -4.98 2.13 7.64
N LYS A 167 -5.64 1.04 7.19
CA LYS A 167 -6.52 0.23 8.03
C LYS A 167 -5.82 -0.24 9.30
N THR A 168 -4.61 -0.78 9.17
CA THR A 168 -3.83 -1.31 10.30
C THR A 168 -3.41 -0.20 11.25
N PHE A 169 -2.98 0.95 10.73
CA PHE A 169 -2.64 2.12 11.54
C PHE A 169 -3.83 2.62 12.35
N LEU A 170 -4.99 2.81 11.72
CA LEU A 170 -6.19 3.27 12.40
C LEU A 170 -6.62 2.28 13.49
N ALA A 171 -6.68 0.99 13.16
CA ALA A 171 -7.05 -0.05 14.12
C ALA A 171 -6.11 -0.05 15.35
N ASN A 172 -4.80 -0.06 15.15
CA ASN A 172 -3.85 -0.22 16.25
C ASN A 172 -3.54 1.10 16.99
N GLN A 173 -3.22 2.17 16.25
CA GLN A 173 -2.73 3.42 16.83
C GLN A 173 -3.85 4.39 17.20
N VAL A 174 -5.00 4.34 16.51
CA VAL A 174 -6.13 5.26 16.78
C VAL A 174 -7.20 4.59 17.62
N TYR A 175 -7.58 3.35 17.31
CA TYR A 175 -8.63 2.61 18.02
C TYR A 175 -8.11 1.69 19.13
N GLY A 176 -6.78 1.64 19.32
CA GLY A 176 -6.15 0.90 20.41
C GLY A 176 -6.29 -0.62 20.32
N MET A 177 -6.56 -1.17 19.13
CA MET A 177 -6.61 -2.61 18.93
C MET A 177 -5.22 -3.22 19.07
N ASP A 178 -5.15 -4.43 19.61
CA ASP A 178 -3.96 -5.27 19.50
C ASP A 178 -3.50 -5.40 18.03
N ILE A 179 -2.20 -5.43 17.78
CA ILE A 179 -1.66 -5.40 16.41
C ILE A 179 -2.01 -6.66 15.60
N GLN A 180 -2.11 -7.83 16.24
CA GLN A 180 -2.53 -9.05 15.56
C GLN A 180 -4.01 -8.96 15.18
N ALA A 181 -4.85 -8.41 16.07
CA ALA A 181 -6.25 -8.14 15.76
C ALA A 181 -6.41 -7.06 14.67
N ALA A 182 -5.59 -6.01 14.69
CA ALA A 182 -5.58 -4.95 13.68
C ALA A 182 -5.23 -5.48 12.29
N ILE A 183 -4.20 -6.32 12.19
CA ILE A 183 -3.82 -6.99 10.94
C ILE A 183 -4.93 -7.93 10.45
N ASN A 184 -5.49 -8.75 11.35
CA ASN A 184 -6.51 -9.74 11.01
C ASN A 184 -7.91 -9.16 10.77
N SER A 185 -8.12 -7.88 11.07
CA SER A 185 -9.37 -7.18 10.77
C SER A 185 -9.71 -7.26 9.28
N ASP A 186 -11.00 -7.18 8.97
CA ASP A 186 -11.51 -7.32 7.61
C ASP A 186 -10.89 -6.29 6.65
N ASN A 187 -10.45 -6.76 5.49
CA ASN A 187 -9.87 -5.93 4.46
C ASN A 187 -10.96 -5.27 3.59
N TRP A 188 -10.61 -4.08 3.12
CA TRP A 188 -11.37 -3.32 2.14
C TRP A 188 -10.41 -2.44 1.35
N THR A 189 -10.79 -2.05 0.15
CA THR A 189 -9.99 -1.15 -0.69
C THR A 189 -10.91 -0.33 -1.58
N GLY A 190 -10.57 0.94 -1.81
CA GLY A 190 -11.24 1.78 -2.80
C GLY A 190 -10.67 1.64 -4.21
N GLN A 191 -9.63 0.83 -4.41
CA GLN A 191 -8.86 0.74 -5.65
C GLN A 191 -9.33 -0.48 -6.49
N GLY A 192 -9.75 -0.27 -7.74
CA GLY A 192 -10.22 -1.35 -8.62
C GLY A 192 -9.73 -1.25 -10.07
N ALA A 193 -9.44 -2.40 -10.68
CA ALA A 193 -8.66 -2.51 -11.92
C ALA A 193 -9.46 -2.40 -13.24
N ALA A 194 -10.79 -2.31 -13.20
CA ALA A 194 -11.55 -2.22 -14.45
C ALA A 194 -12.90 -1.50 -14.38
N ASN A 195 -13.55 -1.38 -13.20
CA ASN A 195 -14.83 -0.68 -12.98
C ASN A 195 -15.28 -0.65 -11.49
N SER A 196 -14.51 -1.25 -10.57
CA SER A 196 -14.96 -1.46 -9.18
C SER A 196 -14.41 -0.40 -8.21
N VAL A 197 -15.21 0.64 -7.99
CA VAL A 197 -15.00 1.60 -6.90
C VAL A 197 -15.47 0.94 -5.60
N ALA A 198 -14.52 0.35 -4.87
CA ALA A 198 -14.66 -0.43 -3.63
C ALA A 198 -14.72 -1.97 -3.79
N GLN A 199 -13.82 -2.64 -3.08
CA GLN A 199 -13.83 -4.09 -2.87
C GLN A 199 -13.81 -4.41 -1.38
N LEU A 200 -14.53 -5.46 -1.00
CA LEU A 200 -14.61 -5.97 0.36
C LEU A 200 -14.07 -7.39 0.43
N GLU A 201 -13.50 -7.77 1.58
CA GLU A 201 -12.93 -9.10 1.76
C GLU A 201 -14.03 -10.17 1.80
N ARG A 202 -13.97 -11.09 0.85
CA ARG A 202 -14.94 -12.18 0.68
C ARG A 202 -14.98 -13.06 1.92
N GLY A 203 -16.20 -13.41 2.33
CA GLY A 203 -16.42 -14.33 3.45
C GLY A 203 -16.14 -13.73 4.83
N LYS A 204 -15.95 -12.42 4.93
CA LYS A 204 -15.77 -11.70 6.19
C LYS A 204 -17.00 -10.86 6.56
N PRO A 205 -17.19 -10.52 7.86
CA PRO A 205 -18.30 -9.69 8.31
C PRO A 205 -18.50 -8.38 7.53
N VAL A 206 -17.44 -7.75 7.04
CA VAL A 206 -17.50 -6.51 6.25
C VAL A 206 -18.43 -6.61 5.03
N THR A 207 -18.63 -7.80 4.45
CA THR A 207 -19.52 -7.99 3.29
C THR A 207 -20.99 -7.75 3.61
N GLN A 208 -21.37 -7.80 4.89
CA GLN A 208 -22.72 -7.46 5.35
C GLN A 208 -23.06 -5.98 5.07
N LEU A 209 -22.05 -5.13 4.89
CA LEU A 209 -22.23 -3.71 4.55
C LEU A 209 -22.74 -3.50 3.12
N ILE A 210 -22.63 -4.49 2.22
CA ILE A 210 -22.96 -4.33 0.79
C ILE A 210 -24.37 -3.80 0.57
N ALA A 211 -25.38 -4.37 1.25
CA ALA A 211 -26.77 -3.93 1.09
C ALA A 211 -26.96 -2.47 1.53
N GLY A 212 -26.35 -2.08 2.65
CA GLY A 212 -26.36 -0.70 3.14
C GLY A 212 -25.63 0.24 2.19
N MET A 213 -24.48 -0.18 1.67
CA MET A 213 -23.69 0.61 0.73
C MET A 213 -24.43 0.88 -0.58
N ARG A 214 -25.11 -0.13 -1.13
CA ARG A 214 -25.92 0.02 -2.34
C ARG A 214 -27.13 0.93 -2.14
N SER A 215 -27.87 0.72 -1.05
CA SER A 215 -29.11 1.47 -0.78
C SER A 215 -28.89 2.91 -0.34
N ARG A 216 -27.81 3.20 0.38
CA ARG A 216 -27.56 4.54 0.97
C ARG A 216 -26.57 5.38 0.17
N TYR A 217 -25.60 4.76 -0.48
CA TYR A 217 -24.47 5.47 -1.11
C TYR A 217 -24.33 5.21 -2.62
N GLY A 218 -25.33 4.58 -3.24
CA GLY A 218 -25.40 4.46 -4.70
C GLY A 218 -24.40 3.48 -5.34
N TYR A 219 -23.74 2.63 -4.54
CA TYR A 219 -22.93 1.55 -5.09
C TYR A 219 -23.79 0.57 -5.90
N THR A 220 -23.21 -0.01 -6.94
CA THR A 220 -23.85 -0.99 -7.84
C THR A 220 -23.10 -2.31 -7.79
N ALA A 221 -23.60 -3.34 -8.48
CA ALA A 221 -22.84 -4.58 -8.69
C ALA A 221 -21.58 -4.37 -9.56
N GLY A 222 -21.52 -3.30 -10.36
CA GLY A 222 -20.33 -2.95 -11.14
C GLY A 222 -19.26 -2.27 -10.28
N THR A 223 -19.69 -1.46 -9.31
CA THR A 223 -18.78 -0.65 -8.49
C THR A 223 -18.38 -1.31 -7.18
N LEU A 224 -19.22 -2.12 -6.53
CA LEU A 224 -18.89 -2.79 -5.27
C LEU A 224 -18.88 -4.31 -5.39
N ASN A 225 -17.71 -4.92 -5.12
CA ASN A 225 -17.48 -6.36 -5.28
C ASN A 225 -16.77 -7.03 -4.09
N GLU A 226 -16.90 -8.36 -4.01
CA GLU A 226 -16.19 -9.19 -3.04
C GLU A 226 -15.00 -9.91 -3.67
N THR A 227 -13.81 -9.72 -3.11
CA THR A 227 -12.56 -10.34 -3.59
C THR A 227 -11.79 -10.96 -2.43
N GLY A 228 -10.76 -11.75 -2.72
CA GLY A 228 -10.01 -12.43 -1.66
C GLY A 228 -9.26 -11.48 -0.73
N LEU A 229 -8.83 -10.30 -1.22
CA LEU A 229 -8.00 -9.34 -0.49
C LEU A 229 -6.95 -10.01 0.42
N THR A 230 -6.20 -10.94 -0.17
CA THR A 230 -5.20 -11.76 0.52
C THR A 230 -3.94 -10.95 0.79
N SER A 231 -4.04 -10.02 1.74
CA SER A 231 -2.91 -9.21 2.21
C SER A 231 -1.78 -10.09 2.75
N GLY A 232 -0.58 -9.51 2.81
CA GLY A 232 0.56 -10.09 3.52
C GLY A 232 1.12 -9.04 4.47
N LEU A 233 0.29 -8.61 5.42
CA LEU A 233 0.67 -7.67 6.46
C LEU A 233 1.66 -8.31 7.44
N ALA A 234 2.67 -7.54 7.82
CA ALA A 234 3.59 -7.89 8.91
C ALA A 234 3.90 -6.62 9.68
N GLY A 235 3.95 -6.71 11.00
CA GLY A 235 4.19 -5.53 11.84
C GLY A 235 4.62 -5.84 13.25
N ILE A 236 5.24 -4.84 13.88
CA ILE A 236 5.62 -4.83 15.28
C ILE A 236 5.12 -3.51 15.88
N ALA A 237 4.18 -3.61 16.82
CA ALA A 237 3.77 -2.49 17.66
C ALA A 237 4.65 -2.44 18.92
N VAL A 238 4.96 -1.23 19.38
CA VAL A 238 5.78 -1.02 20.58
C VAL A 238 5.02 -0.15 21.56
N SER A 239 4.88 -0.63 22.79
CA SER A 239 4.32 0.14 23.89
C SER A 239 5.38 0.39 24.95
N TYR A 240 5.33 1.56 25.60
CA TYR A 240 6.32 1.95 26.62
C TYR A 240 5.64 2.05 27.98
N GLY A 241 6.18 1.34 28.98
CA GLY A 241 5.75 1.45 30.37
C GLY A 241 6.09 2.80 30.99
N THR A 242 5.56 3.08 32.19
CA THR A 242 5.88 4.30 32.95
C THR A 242 7.35 4.37 33.37
N ASP A 243 8.03 3.22 33.41
CA ASP A 243 9.47 3.08 33.65
C ASP A 243 10.32 3.24 32.37
N GLY A 244 9.68 3.52 31.23
CA GLY A 244 10.32 3.65 29.93
C GLY A 244 10.67 2.34 29.24
N ARG A 245 10.35 1.18 29.83
CA ARG A 245 10.63 -0.12 29.20
C ARG A 245 9.70 -0.36 28.02
N ALA A 246 10.28 -0.79 26.90
CA ALA A 246 9.54 -1.17 25.70
C ALA A 246 8.96 -2.60 25.84
N THR A 247 7.73 -2.78 25.37
CA THR A 247 7.10 -4.07 25.13
C THR A 247 6.79 -4.18 23.64
N TYR A 248 7.22 -5.26 23.02
CA TYR A 248 7.11 -5.49 21.59
C TYR A 248 6.02 -6.51 21.30
N HIS A 249 5.10 -6.15 20.41
CA HIS A 249 3.98 -6.98 19.98
C HIS A 249 4.16 -7.25 18.49
N GLY A 250 4.59 -8.45 18.14
CA GLY A 250 4.78 -8.85 16.74
C GLY A 250 3.54 -9.55 16.19
N ALA A 251 3.21 -9.28 14.92
CA ALA A 251 2.08 -9.90 14.25
C ALA A 251 2.36 -10.19 12.77
N ALA A 252 1.75 -11.28 12.29
CA ALA A 252 1.77 -11.70 10.89
C ALA A 252 0.35 -11.99 10.42
N ASP A 253 0.07 -11.66 9.15
CA ASP A 253 -1.25 -11.85 8.54
C ASP A 253 -1.64 -13.32 8.42
N ASN A 254 -2.80 -13.69 8.94
CA ASN A 254 -3.30 -15.06 8.88
C ASN A 254 -3.74 -15.51 7.48
N ARG A 255 -3.78 -14.58 6.51
CA ARG A 255 -4.11 -14.87 5.10
C ARG A 255 -2.94 -15.47 4.32
N ARG A 256 -1.72 -15.43 4.88
CA ARG A 256 -0.51 -16.01 4.26
C ARG A 256 0.29 -16.79 5.28
N ALA A 257 1.19 -17.64 4.78
CA ALA A 257 2.18 -18.27 5.64
C ALA A 257 3.20 -17.21 6.11
N GLY A 258 3.23 -16.94 7.41
CA GLY A 258 4.12 -15.98 8.05
C GLY A 258 4.12 -16.16 9.56
N GLY A 259 4.99 -15.46 10.26
CA GLY A 259 5.08 -15.53 11.71
C GLY A 259 5.81 -14.35 12.31
N ALA A 260 5.59 -14.12 13.61
CA ALA A 260 6.29 -13.13 14.41
C ALA A 260 7.08 -13.85 15.51
N ASN A 261 8.35 -13.47 15.67
CA ASN A 261 9.26 -14.07 16.65
C ASN A 261 10.05 -12.96 17.34
N GLY A 262 10.43 -13.19 18.60
CA GLY A 262 11.24 -12.28 19.40
C GLY A 262 12.16 -13.05 20.35
N TYR A 263 13.12 -12.35 20.94
CA TYR A 263 14.10 -12.88 21.91
C TYR A 263 14.50 -11.81 22.92
#